data_AF-A0A0K9GFM2-F1
#
_entry.id   AF-A0A0K9GFM2-F1
#
_cell.length_a   1.000
_cell.length_b   1.000
_cell.length_c   1.000
_cell.angle_alpha   90.00
_cell.angle_beta   90.00
_cell.angle_gamma   90.00
#
_symmetry.space_group_name_H-M   'P 1'
#
loop_
_entity.id
_entity.type
_entity.pdbx_description
1 polymer ?
#
loop_
_entity_poly.entity_id
_entity_poly.type
_entity_poly.pdbx_seq_one_letter_code
_entity_poly.pdbx_strand_id
1 'polypeptide(L)'
;MKAKSLAIGFISGFAVAGVGVLLSTPASGKEVRSNLKETKDETVLLLQDVQEAVIQLKNDCISAANVSKAQVNMFIKDVKELIQEWNADAKQHTDAIQVQIKDVETAINELEAAITPTPAK
;
A
#
# COMPACT_ATOMS: atom_id res chain seq x y z
N MET A 1 8.42 -9.02 -26.15
CA MET A 1 7.09 -9.33 -26.76
C MET A 1 5.98 -8.36 -26.31
N LYS A 2 5.76 -8.10 -25.01
CA LYS A 2 4.61 -7.32 -24.51
C LYS A 2 4.55 -5.84 -24.93
N ALA A 3 5.67 -5.11 -24.87
CA ALA A 3 5.70 -3.69 -25.25
C ALA A 3 5.36 -3.43 -26.74
N LYS A 4 5.77 -4.35 -27.63
CA LYS A 4 5.46 -4.25 -29.07
C LYS A 4 3.96 -4.42 -29.33
N SER A 5 3.33 -5.40 -28.68
CA SER A 5 1.87 -5.63 -28.80
C SER A 5 1.07 -4.46 -28.22
N LEU A 6 1.52 -3.89 -27.10
CA LEU A 6 0.89 -2.71 -26.50
C LEU A 6 1.00 -1.47 -27.39
N ALA A 7 2.17 -1.25 -28.01
CA ALA A 7 2.36 -0.16 -28.98
C ALA A 7 1.45 -0.32 -30.21
N ILE A 8 1.30 -1.54 -30.73
CA ILE A 8 0.39 -1.82 -31.86
C ILE A 8 -1.06 -1.49 -31.47
N GLY A 9 -1.51 -1.89 -30.28
CA GLY A 9 -2.85 -1.57 -29.78
C GLY A 9 -3.08 -0.07 -29.57
N PHE A 10 -2.04 0.64 -29.12
CA PHE A 10 -2.11 2.08 -28.95
C PHE A 10 -2.22 2.80 -30.30
N ILE A 11 -1.41 2.41 -31.29
CA ILE A 11 -1.45 2.99 -32.64
C ILE A 11 -2.78 2.71 -33.32
N SER A 12 -3.27 1.47 -33.28
CA SER A 12 -4.55 1.13 -33.89
C SER A 12 -5.72 1.85 -33.22
N GLY A 13 -5.70 1.98 -31.90
CA GLY A 13 -6.68 2.76 -31.15
C GLY A 13 -6.67 4.24 -31.53
N PHE A 14 -5.50 4.87 -31.58
CA PHE A 14 -5.35 6.27 -31.98
C PHE A 14 -5.77 6.52 -33.43
N ALA A 15 -5.46 5.60 -34.35
CA ALA A 15 -5.86 5.72 -35.74
C ALA A 15 -7.39 5.72 -35.90
N VAL A 16 -8.06 4.76 -35.28
CA VAL A 16 -9.53 4.65 -35.32
C VAL A 16 -10.18 5.87 -34.64
N ALA A 17 -9.69 6.26 -33.46
CA ALA A 17 -10.20 7.42 -32.75
C ALA A 17 -9.98 8.73 -33.53
N GLY A 18 -8.80 8.93 -34.11
CA GLY A 18 -8.47 10.13 -34.90
C GLY A 18 -9.36 10.27 -36.12
N VAL A 19 -9.60 9.18 -36.85
CA VAL A 19 -10.55 9.17 -37.98
C VAL A 19 -11.97 9.45 -37.50
N GLY A 20 -12.38 8.84 -36.38
CA GLY A 20 -13.70 9.08 -35.78
C GLY A 20 -13.93 10.54 -35.41
N VAL A 21 -12.94 11.18 -34.76
CA VAL A 21 -12.99 12.60 -34.40
C VAL A 21 -13.06 13.48 -35.64
N LEU A 22 -12.21 13.25 -36.65
CA LEU A 22 -12.21 14.02 -37.88
C LEU A 22 -13.53 13.88 -38.66
N LEU A 23 -14.12 12.69 -38.68
CA LEU A 23 -15.39 12.44 -39.38
C LEU A 23 -16.60 13.02 -38.63
N SER A 24 -16.56 13.00 -37.30
CA SER A 24 -17.65 13.50 -36.45
C SER A 24 -17.54 15.00 -36.13
N THR A 25 -16.48 15.67 -36.59
CA THR A 25 -16.28 17.11 -36.36
C THR A 25 -17.38 17.90 -37.11
N PRO A 26 -18.10 18.82 -36.46
CA PRO A 26 -19.21 19.56 -37.06
C PRO A 26 -18.77 20.68 -38.05
N ALA A 27 -17.47 20.98 -38.13
CA ALA A 27 -16.91 22.03 -38.99
C ALA A 27 -16.47 21.51 -40.36
N SER A 28 -16.54 22.37 -41.39
CA SER A 28 -16.13 21.98 -42.74
C SER A 28 -14.61 21.76 -42.83
N GLY A 29 -14.14 20.84 -43.68
CA GLY A 29 -12.69 20.58 -43.81
C GLY A 29 -11.86 21.83 -44.21
N LYS A 30 -12.46 22.77 -44.92
CA LYS A 30 -11.84 24.06 -45.26
C LYS A 30 -11.66 24.94 -44.02
N GLU A 31 -12.70 25.01 -43.20
CA GLU A 31 -12.72 25.76 -41.94
C GLU A 31 -11.76 25.16 -40.92
N VAL A 32 -11.74 23.85 -40.77
CA VAL A 32 -10.78 23.14 -39.90
C VAL A 32 -9.34 23.46 -40.31
N ARG A 33 -9.01 23.42 -41.61
CA ARG A 33 -7.67 23.77 -42.10
C ARG A 33 -7.32 25.24 -41.90
N SER A 34 -8.29 26.14 -42.05
CA SER A 34 -8.11 27.57 -41.83
C SER A 34 -7.83 27.87 -40.36
N ASN A 35 -8.70 27.36 -39.48
CA ASN A 35 -8.58 27.50 -38.03
C ASN A 35 -7.25 26.92 -37.54
N LEU A 36 -6.86 25.74 -38.01
CA LEU A 36 -5.58 25.13 -37.64
C LEU A 36 -4.38 26.01 -38.04
N LYS A 37 -4.44 26.69 -39.18
CA LYS A 37 -3.36 27.58 -39.63
C LYS A 37 -3.26 28.84 -38.75
N GLU A 38 -4.40 29.30 -38.24
CA GLU A 38 -4.52 30.51 -37.42
C GLU A 38 -4.18 30.25 -35.95
N THR A 39 -4.59 29.10 -35.40
CA THR A 39 -4.42 28.74 -33.98
C THR A 39 -3.30 27.74 -33.73
N LYS A 40 -2.47 27.38 -34.73
CA LYS A 40 -1.37 26.40 -34.56
C LYS A 40 -0.45 26.74 -33.40
N ASP A 41 -0.06 28.01 -33.27
CA ASP A 41 0.96 28.41 -32.30
C ASP A 41 0.37 28.41 -30.88
N GLU A 42 -0.87 28.88 -30.71
CA GLU A 42 -1.61 28.76 -29.45
C GLU A 42 -1.88 27.31 -29.06
N THR A 43 -2.23 26.45 -30.02
CA THR A 43 -2.46 25.02 -29.79
C THR A 43 -1.18 24.31 -29.34
N VAL A 44 -0.03 24.68 -29.90
CA VAL A 44 1.28 24.15 -29.50
C VAL A 44 1.60 24.54 -28.07
N LEU A 45 1.37 25.79 -27.68
CA LEU A 45 1.58 26.26 -26.31
C LEU A 45 0.65 25.52 -25.32
N LEU A 46 -0.64 25.41 -25.65
CA LEU A 46 -1.60 24.65 -24.86
C LEU A 46 -1.19 23.18 -24.69
N LEU A 47 -0.66 22.56 -25.75
CA LEU A 47 -0.15 21.19 -25.68
C LEU A 47 1.09 21.07 -24.79
N GLN A 48 1.97 22.06 -24.79
CA GLN A 48 3.13 22.10 -23.88
C GLN A 48 2.67 22.19 -22.42
N ASP A 49 1.70 23.06 -22.12
CA ASP A 49 1.14 23.20 -20.77
C ASP A 49 0.47 21.90 -20.31
N VAL A 50 -0.32 21.26 -21.18
CA VAL A 50 -0.94 19.96 -20.88
C VAL A 50 0.12 18.89 -20.67
N GLN A 51 1.16 18.87 -21.49
CA GLN A 51 2.27 17.93 -21.31
C GLN A 51 2.95 18.12 -19.96
N GLU A 52 3.22 19.36 -19.57
CA GLU A 52 3.84 19.67 -18.28
C GLU A 52 2.93 19.25 -17.11
N ALA A 53 1.64 19.58 -17.17
CA ALA A 53 0.65 19.18 -16.18
C ALA A 53 0.55 17.65 -16.05
N VAL A 54 0.59 16.91 -17.16
CA VAL A 54 0.58 15.44 -17.15
C VAL A 54 1.86 14.88 -16.52
N ILE A 55 3.02 15.47 -16.79
CA ILE A 55 4.30 15.07 -16.17
C ILE A 55 4.24 15.30 -14.65
N GLN A 56 3.74 16.45 -14.22
CA GLN A 56 3.55 16.77 -12.81
C GLN A 56 2.61 15.77 -12.14
N LEU A 57 1.44 15.53 -12.72
CA LEU A 57 0.46 14.56 -12.21
C LEU A 57 1.04 13.14 -12.09
N LYS A 58 1.82 12.72 -13.10
CA LYS A 58 2.53 11.43 -13.06
C LYS A 58 3.48 11.38 -11.86
N ASN A 59 4.27 12.43 -11.63
CA ASN A 59 5.22 12.49 -10.53
C ASN A 59 4.51 12.50 -9.17
N ASP A 60 3.40 13.24 -9.05
CA ASP A 60 2.58 13.28 -7.84
C ASP A 60 1.98 11.92 -7.53
N CYS A 61 1.48 11.21 -8.54
CA CYS A 61 0.97 9.85 -8.40
C CYS A 61 2.05 8.87 -7.93
N ILE A 62 3.25 8.94 -8.51
CA ILE A 62 4.39 8.12 -8.09
C ILE A 62 4.78 8.45 -6.64
N SER A 63 4.84 9.74 -6.29
CA SER A 63 5.17 10.19 -4.94
C SER A 63 4.14 9.69 -3.92
N ALA A 64 2.85 9.89 -4.17
CA ALA A 64 1.77 9.42 -3.31
C ALA A 64 1.78 7.90 -3.14
N ALA A 65 2.03 7.16 -4.22
CA ALA A 65 2.17 5.70 -4.17
C ALA A 65 3.37 5.25 -3.32
N ASN A 66 4.48 5.98 -3.39
CA ASN A 66 5.67 5.67 -2.60
C ASN A 66 5.48 6.02 -1.12
N VAL A 67 4.90 7.18 -0.81
CA VAL A 67 4.61 7.61 0.57
C VAL A 67 3.63 6.66 1.24
N SER A 68 2.55 6.27 0.56
CA SER A 68 1.59 5.29 1.10
C SER A 68 2.23 3.92 1.35
N LYS A 69 3.06 3.43 0.42
CA LYS A 69 3.79 2.16 0.61
C LYS A 69 4.77 2.22 1.79
N ALA A 70 5.51 3.31 1.94
CA ALA A 70 6.44 3.49 3.05
C ALA A 70 5.71 3.55 4.40
N GLN A 71 4.63 4.34 4.49
CA GLN A 71 3.86 4.50 5.71
C GLN A 71 3.18 3.20 6.16
N VAL A 72 2.58 2.46 5.23
CA VAL A 72 1.96 1.16 5.53
C VAL A 72 3.00 0.15 6.01
N ASN A 73 4.18 0.10 5.38
CA ASN A 73 5.24 -0.81 5.81
C ASN A 73 5.77 -0.48 7.21
N MET A 74 5.95 0.81 7.53
CA MET A 74 6.34 1.24 8.88
C MET A 74 5.30 0.84 9.91
N PHE A 75 4.02 1.14 9.65
CA PHE A 75 2.93 0.75 10.55
C PHE A 75 2.89 -0.78 10.80
N ILE A 76 3.01 -1.60 9.75
CA ILE A 76 3.04 -3.07 9.88
C ILE A 76 4.23 -3.50 10.74
N LYS A 77 5.39 -2.86 10.57
CA LYS A 77 6.59 -3.14 11.37
C LYS A 77 6.37 -2.81 12.84
N ASP A 78 5.84 -1.63 13.14
CA ASP A 78 5.58 -1.16 14.49
C ASP A 78 4.58 -2.09 15.20
N VAL A 79 3.47 -2.46 14.54
CA VAL A 79 2.50 -3.41 15.07
C VAL A 79 3.13 -4.77 15.37
N LYS A 80 4.05 -5.24 14.51
CA LYS A 80 4.76 -6.49 14.74
C LYS A 80 5.66 -6.42 15.98
N GLU A 81 6.38 -5.31 16.16
CA GLU A 81 7.21 -5.09 17.34
C GLU A 81 6.36 -5.06 18.62
N LEU A 82 5.23 -4.34 18.62
CA LEU A 82 4.29 -4.32 19.76
C LEU A 82 3.77 -5.73 20.12
N ILE A 83 3.42 -6.56 19.13
CA ILE A 83 2.96 -7.93 19.38
C ILE A 83 4.08 -8.80 19.96
N GLN A 84 5.32 -8.63 19.49
CA GLN A 84 6.46 -9.39 20.00
C GLN A 84 6.78 -9.03 21.45
N GLU A 85 6.77 -7.74 21.77
CA GLU A 85 6.98 -7.23 23.13
C GLU A 85 5.88 -7.72 24.09
N TRP A 86 4.62 -7.57 23.70
CA TRP A 86 3.49 -8.07 24.49
C TRP A 86 3.58 -9.58 24.77
N ASN A 87 4.00 -10.37 23.78
CA ASN A 87 4.15 -11.82 23.95
C ASN A 87 5.34 -12.17 24.88
N ALA A 88 6.44 -11.43 24.79
CA ALA A 88 7.58 -11.59 25.70
C ALA A 88 7.19 -11.28 27.16
N ASP A 89 6.49 -10.16 27.38
CA ASP A 89 6.01 -9.75 28.70
C ASP A 89 4.99 -10.75 29.25
N ALA A 90 4.00 -11.15 28.44
CA ALA A 90 3.00 -12.12 28.84
C ALA A 90 3.63 -13.47 29.24
N LYS A 91 4.67 -13.90 28.52
CA LYS A 91 5.43 -15.12 28.84
C LYS A 91 6.16 -14.98 30.18
N GLN A 92 6.86 -13.88 30.40
CA GLN A 92 7.57 -13.62 31.66
C GLN A 92 6.62 -13.61 32.86
N HIS A 93 5.46 -12.97 32.74
CA HIS A 93 4.46 -12.96 33.81
C HIS A 93 3.84 -14.34 34.07
N THR A 94 3.60 -15.13 33.03
CA THR A 94 3.08 -16.50 33.16
C THR A 94 4.09 -17.41 33.86
N ASP A 95 5.36 -17.35 33.45
CA ASP A 95 6.43 -18.15 34.06
C ASP A 95 6.60 -17.77 35.55
N ALA A 96 6.53 -16.48 35.89
CA ALA A 96 6.61 -16.02 37.28
C ALA A 96 5.44 -16.51 38.14
N ILE A 97 4.20 -16.48 37.64
CA ILE A 97 3.03 -17.02 38.35
C ILE A 97 3.17 -18.52 38.55
N GLN A 98 3.69 -19.24 37.56
CA GLN A 98 3.85 -20.69 37.65
C GLN A 98 4.91 -21.11 38.67
N VAL A 99 5.97 -20.32 38.84
CA VAL A 99 6.94 -20.49 39.94
C VAL A 99 6.27 -20.26 41.29
N GLN A 100 5.53 -19.15 41.45
CA GLN A 100 4.85 -18.85 42.71
C GLN A 100 3.82 -19.92 43.10
N ILE A 101 3.08 -20.48 42.14
CA ILE A 101 2.15 -21.59 42.39
C ILE A 101 2.90 -22.82 42.89
N LYS A 102 4.03 -23.19 42.28
CA LYS A 102 4.85 -24.34 42.74
C LYS A 102 5.41 -24.15 44.13
N ASP A 103 5.83 -22.94 44.48
CA ASP A 103 6.35 -22.64 45.82
C ASP A 103 5.24 -22.79 46.87
N VAL A 104 4.02 -22.33 46.55
CA VAL A 104 2.83 -22.52 47.40
C VAL A 104 2.47 -24.00 47.53
N GLU A 105 2.45 -24.77 46.43
CA GLU A 105 2.22 -26.23 46.48
C GLU A 105 3.25 -26.94 47.36
N THR A 106 4.52 -26.55 47.25
CA THR A 106 5.60 -27.12 48.06
C THR A 106 5.40 -26.81 49.54
N ALA A 107 5.09 -25.55 49.88
CA ALA A 107 4.81 -25.15 51.26
C ALA A 107 3.60 -25.87 51.85
N ILE A 108 2.53 -26.08 51.06
CA ILE A 108 1.36 -26.86 51.48
C ILE A 108 1.76 -28.32 51.75
N ASN A 109 2.52 -28.95 50.85
CA ASN A 109 2.98 -30.34 51.04
C ASN A 109 3.87 -30.50 52.28
N GLU A 110 4.77 -29.55 52.54
CA GLU A 110 5.62 -29.53 53.74
C GLU A 110 4.79 -29.37 55.02
N LEU A 111 3.78 -28.50 54.99
CA LEU A 111 2.82 -28.36 56.08
C LEU A 111 2.08 -29.68 56.30
N GLU A 112 1.49 -30.28 55.27
CA GLU A 112 0.78 -31.57 55.36
C GLU A 112 1.67 -32.70 55.92
N ALA A 113 2.94 -32.76 55.52
CA ALA A 113 3.91 -33.71 56.06
C ALA A 113 4.23 -33.48 57.55
N ALA A 114 4.18 -32.23 58.02
CA ALA A 114 4.43 -31.87 59.41
C ALA A 114 3.23 -32.15 60.34
N ILE A 115 2.00 -32.11 59.82
CA ILE A 115 0.76 -32.40 60.56
C ILE A 115 0.22 -33.82 60.37
N THR A 116 0.77 -34.63 59.47
CA THR A 116 0.40 -36.05 59.35
C THR A 116 1.08 -36.87 60.45
N PRO A 117 0.33 -37.45 61.41
CA PRO A 117 0.92 -38.21 62.49
C PRO A 117 1.43 -39.55 61.94
N THR A 118 2.68 -39.89 62.28
CA THR A 118 3.23 -41.23 62.09
C THR A 118 2.25 -42.26 62.65
N PRO A 119 1.86 -43.31 61.91
CA PRO A 119 0.92 -44.31 62.42
C PRO A 119 1.55 -44.99 63.64
N ALA A 120 0.92 -44.79 64.80
CA ALA A 120 1.27 -45.50 66.02
C ALA A 120 0.99 -47.00 65.81
N LYS A 121 2.02 -47.79 66.07
CA LYS A 121 2.07 -49.26 66.03
C LYS A 121 1.07 -49.91 66.99
#